data_AF-A0A954RET1-F1
#
_entry.id   AF-A0A954RET1-F1
#
_cell.length_a   1.000
_cell.length_b   1.000
_cell.length_c   1.000
_cell.angle_alpha   90.00
_cell.angle_beta   90.00
_cell.angle_gamma   90.00
#
_symmetry.space_group_name_H-M   'P 1'
#
loop_
_entity.id
_entity.type
_entity.pdbx_description
1 polymer ?
#
loop_
_entity_poly.entity_id
_entity_poly.type
_entity_poly.pdbx_seq_one_letter_code
_entity_poly.pdbx_strand_id
1 'polypeptide(L)'
;MASKLPSVAEHPLAAALLHVTDAGLAAVIFFAPLFMGGRHPLGRLVLVSIIGATAIAWFARQCLVARAGWNRSPAQWLIVAALALVVLQILPLPESLVRILSPYQAANLPLWHSGSESAGESAGQLGVWNRVSLAPAETRNGLLMLTAYGLLFVVVLQRLRQLADLERLLRWIAIGAMGMAALGLLQFFFGNSKFLWMYEHPFRTTDGVVKGSFSNQNHFAHFLALGIGPLVWWLQRVIGEPRGRHAFGSSNAMSRFGSGVAPYLIGGLLAVTVAGLLTFSRGGVISILAAAAVCVLLLARQGLFGRQALIGLGAVTLLVAAALTIHGSTRLATRLESLLHIASEDQPFNRRMLWNAL
;
A
#
# COMPACT_ATOMS: atom_id res chain seq x y z
N MET A 1 -19.69 6.75 -45.31
CA MET A 1 -20.11 7.97 -44.58
C MET A 1 -20.69 7.54 -43.24
N ALA A 2 -19.87 7.51 -42.19
CA ALA A 2 -20.33 7.22 -40.83
C ALA A 2 -20.98 8.48 -40.26
N SER A 3 -22.30 8.44 -40.04
CA SER A 3 -23.03 9.52 -39.38
C SER A 3 -22.45 9.74 -37.98
N LYS A 4 -21.79 10.88 -37.76
CA LYS A 4 -21.53 11.40 -36.42
C LYS A 4 -22.90 11.66 -35.80
N LEU A 5 -23.38 10.72 -35.00
CA LEU A 5 -24.51 10.96 -34.11
C LEU A 5 -24.14 12.17 -33.23
N PRO A 6 -25.04 13.14 -33.04
CA PRO A 6 -24.76 14.30 -32.22
C PRO A 6 -24.38 13.84 -30.82
N SER A 7 -23.26 14.35 -30.30
CA SER A 7 -22.85 14.14 -28.92
C SER A 7 -23.95 14.70 -28.03
N VAL A 8 -24.75 13.83 -27.43
CA VAL A 8 -25.70 14.21 -26.38
C VAL A 8 -24.88 14.93 -25.31
N ALA A 9 -25.16 16.22 -25.11
CA ALA A 9 -24.48 17.02 -24.10
C ALA A 9 -24.65 16.33 -22.74
N GLU A 10 -23.53 15.96 -22.08
CA GLU A 10 -23.61 15.37 -20.76
C GLU A 10 -24.28 16.37 -19.80
N HIS A 11 -25.25 15.88 -19.00
CA HIS A 11 -25.93 16.69 -18.01
C HIS A 11 -24.90 17.36 -17.08
N PRO A 12 -24.98 18.68 -16.79
CA PRO A 12 -23.94 19.42 -16.05
C PRO A 12 -23.65 18.80 -14.67
N LEU A 13 -24.67 18.27 -13.99
CA LEU A 13 -24.52 17.52 -12.74
C LEU A 13 -23.67 16.25 -12.90
N ALA A 14 -23.79 15.53 -14.01
CA ALA A 14 -22.99 14.32 -14.26
C ALA A 14 -21.51 14.64 -14.45
N ALA A 15 -21.19 15.79 -15.07
CA ALA A 15 -19.83 16.30 -15.16
C ALA A 15 -19.29 16.72 -13.77
N ALA A 16 -20.09 17.45 -12.98
CA ALA A 16 -19.71 17.83 -11.62
C ALA A 16 -19.41 16.61 -10.73
N LEU A 17 -20.26 15.58 -10.76
CA LEU A 17 -20.05 14.33 -10.01
C LEU A 17 -18.78 13.58 -10.44
N LEU A 18 -18.40 13.68 -11.73
CA LEU A 18 -17.14 13.13 -12.21
C LEU A 18 -15.94 13.88 -11.61
N HIS A 19 -15.99 15.20 -11.55
CA HIS A 19 -14.95 16.01 -10.90
C HIS A 19 -14.84 15.71 -9.41
N VAL A 20 -15.96 15.51 -8.72
CA VAL A 20 -15.96 15.07 -7.31
C VAL A 20 -15.32 13.69 -7.17
N THR A 21 -15.60 12.77 -8.09
CA THR A 21 -14.96 11.44 -8.10
C THR A 21 -13.43 11.58 -8.28
N ASP A 22 -12.98 12.42 -9.21
CA ASP A 22 -11.55 12.66 -9.46
C ASP A 22 -10.85 13.32 -8.28
N ALA A 23 -11.47 14.34 -7.68
CA ALA A 23 -10.98 15.00 -6.49
C ALA A 23 -10.91 14.01 -5.31
N GLY A 24 -11.90 13.13 -5.16
CA GLY A 24 -11.92 12.08 -4.16
C GLY A 24 -10.78 11.08 -4.33
N LEU A 25 -10.53 10.59 -5.55
CA LEU A 25 -9.39 9.71 -5.85
C LEU A 25 -8.04 10.40 -5.58
N ALA A 26 -7.91 11.67 -5.95
CA ALA A 26 -6.72 12.45 -5.61
C ALA A 26 -6.56 12.61 -4.09
N ALA A 27 -7.65 12.89 -3.37
CA ALA A 27 -7.64 13.02 -1.91
C ALA A 27 -7.23 11.71 -1.21
N VAL A 28 -7.61 10.54 -1.74
CA VAL A 28 -7.12 9.25 -1.22
C VAL A 28 -5.60 9.12 -1.36
N ILE A 29 -5.00 9.66 -2.42
CA ILE A 29 -3.56 9.55 -2.68
C ILE A 29 -2.75 10.60 -1.91
N PHE A 30 -3.24 11.84 -1.84
CA PHE A 30 -2.48 12.96 -1.30
C PHE A 30 -2.85 13.31 0.14
N PHE A 31 -4.14 13.25 0.47
CA PHE A 31 -4.65 13.77 1.74
C PHE A 31 -4.78 12.67 2.80
N ALA A 32 -5.37 11.52 2.46
CA ALA A 32 -5.57 10.44 3.41
C ALA A 32 -4.26 9.93 4.08
N PRO A 33 -3.11 9.81 3.38
CA PRO A 33 -1.87 9.39 4.01
C PRO A 33 -1.35 10.36 5.08
N LEU A 34 -1.68 11.66 5.01
CA LEU A 34 -1.25 12.65 6.00
C LEU A 34 -1.84 12.36 7.40
N PHE A 35 -2.97 11.66 7.47
CA PHE A 35 -3.60 11.24 8.71
C PHE A 35 -3.04 9.89 9.19
N MET A 36 -1.75 9.86 9.54
CA MET A 36 -1.07 8.69 10.09
C MET A 36 -1.13 7.45 9.18
N GLY A 37 -1.03 7.66 7.87
CA GLY A 37 -1.13 6.59 6.87
C GLY A 37 -2.49 5.88 6.84
N GLY A 38 -3.56 6.54 7.32
CA GLY A 38 -4.91 5.99 7.34
C GLY A 38 -5.14 4.87 8.37
N ARG A 39 -4.19 4.60 9.28
CA ARG A 39 -4.31 3.52 10.29
C ARG A 39 -4.73 3.98 11.68
N HIS A 40 -4.46 5.24 12.01
CA HIS A 40 -4.99 5.88 13.21
C HIS A 40 -6.53 5.97 13.12
N PRO A 41 -7.30 5.91 14.22
CA PRO A 41 -8.76 5.98 14.17
C PRO A 41 -9.30 7.16 13.34
N LEU A 42 -8.73 8.36 13.54
CA LEU A 42 -9.07 9.53 12.72
C LEU A 42 -8.68 9.33 11.23
N GLY A 43 -7.53 8.73 10.96
CA GLY A 43 -7.11 8.44 9.59
C GLY A 43 -8.02 7.44 8.89
N ARG A 44 -8.52 6.43 9.60
CA ARG A 44 -9.53 5.49 9.09
C ARG A 44 -10.82 6.21 8.77
N LEU A 45 -11.31 7.07 9.67
CA LEU A 45 -12.50 7.87 9.45
C LEU A 45 -12.36 8.76 8.22
N VAL A 46 -11.27 9.51 8.11
CA VAL A 46 -10.98 10.37 6.94
C VAL A 46 -10.97 9.55 5.65
N LEU A 47 -10.25 8.42 5.64
CA LEU A 47 -10.15 7.56 4.46
C LEU A 47 -11.51 6.98 4.05
N VAL A 48 -12.28 6.45 4.99
CA VAL A 48 -13.62 5.88 4.74
C VAL A 48 -14.58 6.97 4.25
N SER A 49 -14.55 8.16 4.84
CA SER A 49 -15.41 9.27 4.43
C SER A 49 -15.10 9.75 3.02
N ILE A 50 -13.81 9.90 2.65
CA ILE A 50 -13.40 10.27 1.30
C ILE A 50 -13.86 9.20 0.30
N ILE A 51 -13.59 7.92 0.59
CA ILE A 51 -14.00 6.81 -0.28
C ILE A 51 -15.52 6.76 -0.41
N GLY A 52 -16.27 6.93 0.68
CA GLY A 52 -17.72 6.94 0.69
C GLY A 52 -18.28 8.05 -0.18
N ALA A 53 -17.80 9.29 -0.01
CA ALA A 53 -18.20 10.43 -0.85
C ALA A 53 -17.86 10.20 -2.33
N THR A 54 -16.67 9.66 -2.61
CA THR A 54 -16.22 9.32 -3.97
C THR A 54 -17.12 8.26 -4.62
N ALA A 55 -17.47 7.20 -3.87
CA ALA A 55 -18.35 6.14 -4.34
C ALA A 55 -19.77 6.64 -4.59
N ILE A 56 -20.33 7.42 -3.66
CA ILE A 56 -21.66 8.04 -3.81
C ILE A 56 -21.68 8.92 -5.06
N ALA A 57 -20.68 9.78 -5.25
CA ALA A 57 -20.59 10.64 -6.42
C ALA A 57 -20.53 9.84 -7.73
N TRP A 58 -19.73 8.77 -7.76
CA TRP A 58 -19.62 7.90 -8.93
C TRP A 58 -20.93 7.17 -9.25
N PHE A 59 -21.58 6.57 -8.25
CA PHE A 59 -22.84 5.85 -8.45
C PHE A 59 -23.99 6.79 -8.83
N ALA A 60 -24.07 7.97 -8.19
CA ALA A 60 -25.03 9.00 -8.57
C ALA A 60 -24.84 9.45 -10.03
N ARG A 61 -23.59 9.58 -10.49
CA ARG A 61 -23.30 9.88 -11.90
C ARG A 61 -23.86 8.81 -12.83
N GLN A 62 -23.74 7.52 -12.48
CA GLN A 62 -24.25 6.45 -13.34
C GLN A 62 -25.77 6.52 -13.54
N CYS A 63 -26.52 7.01 -12.56
CA CYS A 63 -27.96 7.22 -12.69
C CYS A 63 -28.33 8.35 -13.66
N LEU A 64 -27.40 9.27 -13.97
CA LEU A 64 -27.64 10.44 -14.81
C LEU A 64 -27.14 10.28 -16.24
N VAL A 65 -26.32 9.26 -16.52
CA VAL A 65 -25.71 9.05 -17.84
C VAL A 65 -26.54 8.05 -18.64
N ALA A 66 -26.93 8.44 -19.85
CA ALA A 66 -27.80 7.66 -20.73
C ALA A 66 -27.24 6.27 -21.11
N ARG A 67 -25.91 6.09 -21.06
CA ARG A 67 -25.23 4.80 -21.27
C ARG A 67 -24.20 4.55 -20.18
N ALA A 68 -24.66 4.06 -19.03
CA ALA A 68 -23.78 3.58 -17.97
C ALA A 68 -23.05 2.30 -18.43
N GLY A 69 -21.75 2.40 -18.67
CA GLY A 69 -20.87 1.26 -18.94
C GLY A 69 -20.30 0.67 -17.64
N TRP A 70 -20.39 -0.65 -17.49
CA TRP A 70 -19.82 -1.38 -16.36
C TRP A 70 -18.72 -2.33 -16.82
N ASN A 71 -17.50 -2.08 -16.37
CA ASN A 71 -16.35 -2.94 -16.60
C ASN A 71 -16.41 -4.12 -15.63
N ARG A 72 -16.60 -5.33 -16.17
CA ARG A 72 -16.52 -6.57 -15.38
C ARG A 72 -15.07 -7.01 -15.26
N SER A 73 -14.64 -7.36 -14.07
CA SER A 73 -13.32 -7.93 -13.82
C SER A 73 -13.45 -9.12 -12.87
N PRO A 74 -12.80 -10.27 -13.13
CA PRO A 74 -12.77 -11.40 -12.20
C PRO A 74 -12.27 -11.01 -10.80
N ALA A 75 -11.43 -9.97 -10.69
CA ALA A 75 -10.95 -9.45 -9.42
C ALA A 75 -12.07 -8.91 -8.51
N GLN A 76 -13.25 -8.57 -9.04
CA GLN A 76 -14.42 -8.21 -8.24
C GLN A 76 -14.85 -9.40 -7.35
N TRP A 77 -14.76 -10.63 -7.85
CA TRP A 77 -15.08 -11.83 -7.06
C TRP A 77 -14.12 -12.07 -5.92
N LEU A 78 -12.84 -11.68 -6.06
CA LEU A 78 -11.87 -11.75 -4.97
C LEU A 78 -12.26 -10.84 -3.80
N ILE A 79 -12.79 -9.64 -4.09
CA ILE A 79 -13.28 -8.71 -3.06
C ILE A 79 -14.54 -9.25 -2.40
N VAL A 80 -15.48 -9.78 -3.18
CA VAL A 80 -16.69 -10.42 -2.64
C VAL A 80 -16.31 -11.60 -1.74
N ALA A 81 -15.39 -12.45 -2.18
CA ALA A 81 -14.89 -13.58 -1.39
C ALA A 81 -14.19 -13.11 -0.11
N ALA A 82 -13.37 -12.07 -0.17
CA ALA A 82 -12.72 -11.50 1.01
C ALA A 82 -13.74 -10.93 2.02
N LEU A 83 -14.76 -10.21 1.54
CA LEU A 83 -15.85 -9.72 2.38
C LEU A 83 -16.64 -10.87 3.02
N ALA A 84 -17.01 -11.88 2.22
CA ALA A 84 -17.72 -13.06 2.70
C ALA A 84 -16.91 -13.81 3.76
N LEU A 85 -15.60 -13.96 3.58
CA LEU A 85 -14.71 -14.57 4.57
C LEU A 85 -14.72 -13.81 5.89
N VAL A 86 -14.63 -12.48 5.87
CA VAL A 86 -14.64 -11.66 7.09
C VAL A 86 -16.02 -11.68 7.75
N VAL A 87 -17.11 -11.69 6.97
CA VAL A 87 -18.47 -11.88 7.49
C VAL A 87 -18.61 -13.24 8.16
N LEU A 88 -18.14 -14.32 7.53
CA LEU A 88 -18.15 -15.66 8.12
C LEU A 88 -17.42 -15.69 9.46
N GLN A 89 -16.34 -14.92 9.62
CA GLN A 89 -15.59 -14.87 10.88
C GLN A 89 -16.38 -14.25 12.05
N ILE A 90 -17.35 -13.38 11.76
CA ILE A 90 -18.15 -12.70 12.78
C ILE A 90 -19.55 -13.29 12.95
N LEU A 91 -20.04 -14.13 12.04
CA LEU A 91 -21.34 -14.77 12.21
C LEU A 91 -21.33 -15.69 13.44
N PRO A 92 -22.41 -15.68 14.26
CA PRO A 92 -22.59 -16.69 15.28
C PRO A 92 -22.80 -18.04 14.59
N LEU A 93 -21.94 -19.02 14.88
CA LEU A 93 -21.96 -20.36 14.31
C LEU A 93 -22.13 -21.41 15.42
N PRO A 94 -22.75 -22.57 15.11
CA PRO A 94 -22.73 -23.74 15.98
C PRO A 94 -21.32 -24.13 16.41
N GLU A 95 -21.16 -24.61 17.64
CA GLU A 95 -19.85 -24.99 18.21
C GLU A 95 -19.11 -26.03 17.35
N SER A 96 -19.84 -26.99 16.76
CA SER A 96 -19.26 -28.00 15.86
C SER A 96 -18.57 -27.37 14.65
N LEU A 97 -19.18 -26.36 14.02
CA LEU A 97 -18.59 -25.65 12.89
C LEU A 97 -17.40 -24.80 13.33
N VAL A 98 -17.47 -24.17 14.50
CA VAL A 98 -16.35 -23.40 15.06
C VAL A 98 -15.14 -24.30 15.32
N ARG A 99 -15.34 -25.50 15.89
CA ARG A 99 -14.26 -26.49 16.11
C ARG A 99 -13.62 -26.98 14.80
N ILE A 100 -14.41 -27.12 13.73
CA ILE A 100 -13.88 -27.50 12.40
C ILE A 100 -13.08 -26.34 11.78
N LEU A 101 -13.61 -25.12 11.83
CA LEU A 101 -12.99 -23.95 11.18
C LEU A 101 -11.81 -23.37 11.97
N SER A 102 -11.78 -23.57 13.30
CA SER A 102 -10.77 -23.04 14.22
C SER A 102 -10.41 -24.07 15.30
N PRO A 103 -9.73 -25.17 14.94
CA PRO A 103 -9.49 -26.31 15.85
C PRO A 103 -8.68 -25.94 17.10
N TYR A 104 -7.79 -24.94 17.00
CA TYR A 104 -6.99 -24.47 18.12
C TYR A 104 -7.70 -23.43 19.00
N GLN A 105 -8.92 -23.02 18.66
CA GLN A 105 -9.64 -22.01 19.45
C GLN A 105 -10.00 -22.53 20.84
N ALA A 106 -10.43 -23.79 20.94
CA ALA A 106 -10.74 -24.43 22.22
C ALA A 106 -9.51 -24.48 23.15
N ALA A 107 -8.32 -24.72 22.59
CA ALA A 107 -7.07 -24.70 23.35
C ALA A 107 -6.68 -23.29 23.83
N ASN A 108 -7.02 -22.25 23.06
CA ASN A 108 -6.72 -20.85 23.41
C ASN A 108 -7.78 -20.20 24.32
N LEU A 109 -9.01 -20.71 24.30
CA LEU A 109 -10.14 -20.23 25.10
C LEU A 109 -10.83 -21.38 25.85
N PRO A 110 -10.13 -22.08 26.77
CA PRO A 110 -10.66 -23.27 27.44
C PRO A 110 -11.93 -22.95 28.25
N LEU A 111 -11.95 -21.83 28.97
CA LEU A 111 -13.11 -21.40 29.79
C LEU A 111 -14.37 -21.02 29.00
N TRP A 112 -14.30 -21.00 27.67
CA TRP A 112 -15.38 -20.59 26.77
C TRP A 112 -15.92 -21.73 25.90
N HIS A 113 -15.48 -22.97 26.12
CA HIS A 113 -15.95 -24.13 25.38
C HIS A 113 -16.48 -25.20 26.34
N SER A 114 -17.59 -25.83 25.97
CA SER A 114 -18.15 -26.95 26.72
C SER A 114 -17.22 -28.16 26.66
N GLY A 115 -16.78 -28.66 27.81
CA GLY A 115 -15.99 -29.90 27.90
C GLY A 115 -14.51 -29.76 27.53
N SER A 116 -13.89 -28.59 27.73
CA SER A 116 -12.42 -28.51 27.65
C SER A 116 -11.79 -29.23 28.85
N GLU A 117 -11.18 -30.40 28.62
CA GLU A 117 -10.47 -31.19 29.64
C GLU A 117 -9.36 -30.41 30.37
N SER A 118 -8.88 -29.32 29.76
CA SER A 118 -7.86 -28.41 30.30
C SER A 118 -8.39 -27.37 31.29
N ALA A 119 -9.70 -27.20 31.42
CA ALA A 119 -10.30 -26.43 32.51
C ALA A 119 -10.58 -27.43 33.64
N GLY A 120 -9.64 -27.53 34.60
CA GLY A 120 -9.83 -28.38 35.79
C GLY A 120 -11.20 -28.14 36.43
N GLU A 121 -11.74 -29.18 37.08
CA GLU A 121 -13.14 -29.32 37.57
C GLU A 121 -13.68 -28.19 38.48
N SER A 122 -12.88 -27.16 38.75
CA SER A 122 -13.17 -26.02 39.61
C SER A 122 -13.05 -24.64 38.91
N ALA A 123 -12.71 -24.59 37.63
CA ALA A 123 -12.69 -23.35 36.86
C ALA A 123 -14.05 -23.08 36.21
N GLY A 124 -14.82 -22.13 36.76
CA GLY A 124 -16.15 -21.78 36.27
C GLY A 124 -16.17 -21.44 34.77
N GLN A 125 -17.17 -21.96 34.06
CA GLN A 125 -17.39 -21.66 32.65
C GLN A 125 -17.83 -20.19 32.48
N LEU A 126 -17.12 -19.43 31.64
CA LEU A 126 -17.44 -18.02 31.38
C LEU A 126 -18.55 -17.85 30.32
N GLY A 127 -18.77 -18.88 29.50
CA GLY A 127 -19.82 -18.91 28.48
C GLY A 127 -19.50 -19.90 27.36
N VAL A 128 -20.18 -19.74 26.22
CA VAL A 128 -19.92 -20.49 24.99
C VAL A 128 -19.49 -19.52 23.90
N TRP A 129 -18.25 -19.65 23.43
CA TRP A 129 -17.77 -18.88 22.29
C TRP A 129 -18.29 -19.46 20.98
N ASN A 130 -18.96 -18.65 20.18
CA ASN A 130 -19.68 -19.10 18.98
C ASN A 130 -19.23 -18.38 17.69
N ARG A 131 -18.01 -17.85 17.64
CA ARG A 131 -17.48 -17.12 16.48
C ARG A 131 -16.07 -17.57 16.14
N VAL A 132 -15.73 -17.60 14.85
CA VAL A 132 -14.36 -17.94 14.41
C VAL A 132 -13.38 -16.84 14.82
N SER A 133 -13.78 -15.57 14.75
CA SER A 133 -12.94 -14.47 15.25
C SER A 133 -12.81 -14.52 16.76
N LEU A 134 -11.59 -14.30 17.26
CA LEU A 134 -11.27 -14.08 18.68
C LEU A 134 -11.60 -12.67 19.16
N ALA A 135 -11.72 -11.70 18.23
CA ALA A 135 -12.01 -10.30 18.53
C ALA A 135 -13.07 -9.77 17.56
N PRO A 136 -14.36 -10.16 17.71
CA PRO A 136 -15.41 -9.86 16.73
C PRO A 136 -15.60 -8.36 16.48
N ALA A 137 -15.42 -7.54 17.51
CA ALA A 137 -15.50 -6.08 17.40
C ALA A 137 -14.40 -5.51 16.48
N GLU A 138 -13.15 -5.94 16.65
CA GLU A 138 -12.04 -5.53 15.80
C GLU A 138 -12.16 -6.09 14.37
N THR A 139 -12.66 -7.33 14.23
CA THR A 139 -12.96 -7.91 12.91
C THR A 139 -14.05 -7.13 12.20
N ARG A 140 -15.08 -6.64 12.91
CA ARG A 140 -16.11 -5.75 12.35
C ARG A 140 -15.52 -4.42 11.87
N ASN A 141 -14.60 -3.82 12.63
CA ASN A 141 -13.87 -2.64 12.18
C ASN A 141 -13.03 -2.94 10.91
N GLY A 142 -12.40 -4.11 10.87
CA GLY A 142 -11.71 -4.62 9.68
C GLY A 142 -12.63 -4.79 8.47
N LEU A 143 -13.86 -5.29 8.67
CA LEU A 143 -14.87 -5.43 7.62
C LEU A 143 -15.26 -4.08 7.01
N LEU A 144 -15.45 -3.05 7.84
CA LEU A 144 -15.74 -1.69 7.36
C LEU A 144 -14.59 -1.15 6.49
N MET A 145 -13.35 -1.32 6.92
CA MET A 145 -12.17 -0.92 6.14
C MET A 145 -12.05 -1.71 4.85
N LEU A 146 -12.26 -3.03 4.88
CA LEU A 146 -12.23 -3.88 3.69
C LEU A 146 -13.33 -3.49 2.69
N THR A 147 -14.51 -3.14 3.18
CA THR A 147 -15.62 -2.65 2.36
C THR A 147 -15.24 -1.33 1.68
N ALA A 148 -14.64 -0.39 2.42
CA ALA A 148 -14.14 0.85 1.83
C ALA A 148 -13.07 0.59 0.76
N TYR A 149 -12.10 -0.30 1.00
CA TYR A 149 -11.12 -0.68 -0.03
C TYR A 149 -11.78 -1.34 -1.24
N GLY A 150 -12.80 -2.18 -1.03
CA GLY A 150 -13.60 -2.77 -2.10
C GLY A 150 -14.33 -1.72 -2.93
N LEU A 151 -14.94 -0.73 -2.30
CA LEU A 151 -15.59 0.40 -2.97
C LEU A 151 -14.58 1.23 -3.77
N LEU A 152 -13.43 1.57 -3.17
CA LEU A 152 -12.36 2.27 -3.86
C LEU A 152 -11.90 1.51 -5.10
N PHE A 153 -11.68 0.19 -4.98
CA PHE A 153 -11.33 -0.65 -6.12
C PHE A 153 -12.39 -0.60 -7.22
N VAL A 154 -13.67 -0.76 -6.87
CA VAL A 154 -14.77 -0.72 -7.84
C VAL A 154 -14.79 0.64 -8.54
N VAL A 155 -14.75 1.73 -7.79
CA VAL A 155 -14.75 3.09 -8.36
C VAL A 155 -13.57 3.28 -9.30
N VAL A 156 -12.34 2.93 -8.90
CA VAL A 156 -11.15 3.04 -9.75
C VAL A 156 -11.32 2.21 -11.03
N LEU A 157 -11.73 0.95 -10.92
CA LEU A 157 -11.94 0.05 -12.07
C LEU A 157 -12.99 0.60 -13.05
N GLN A 158 -14.08 1.16 -12.53
CA GLN A 158 -15.14 1.72 -13.36
C GLN A 158 -14.76 3.09 -13.95
N ARG A 159 -13.93 3.85 -13.23
CA ARG A 159 -13.50 5.19 -13.62
C ARG A 159 -12.42 5.18 -14.69
N LEU A 160 -11.49 4.22 -14.65
CA LEU A 160 -10.45 4.06 -15.66
C LEU A 160 -11.05 3.53 -16.96
N ARG A 161 -11.31 4.43 -17.92
CA ARG A 161 -11.85 4.06 -19.24
C ARG A 161 -10.88 4.30 -20.38
N GLN A 162 -9.99 5.28 -20.23
CA GLN A 162 -9.01 5.65 -21.24
C GLN A 162 -7.59 5.50 -20.70
N LEU A 163 -6.63 5.31 -21.60
CA LEU A 163 -5.21 5.30 -21.24
C LEU A 163 -4.82 6.57 -20.48
N ALA A 164 -5.33 7.73 -20.90
CA ALA A 164 -5.10 9.01 -20.22
C ALA A 164 -5.53 9.01 -18.74
N ASP A 165 -6.59 8.27 -18.37
CA ASP A 165 -7.03 8.16 -16.98
C ASP A 165 -6.01 7.38 -16.15
N LEU A 166 -5.49 6.27 -16.70
CA LEU A 166 -4.46 5.46 -16.06
C LEU A 166 -3.16 6.26 -15.92
N GLU A 167 -2.75 6.96 -16.97
CA GLU A 167 -1.56 7.82 -16.94
C GLU A 167 -1.68 8.92 -15.89
N ARG A 168 -2.85 9.54 -15.75
CA ARG A 168 -3.10 10.53 -14.69
C ARG A 168 -3.02 9.90 -13.30
N LEU A 169 -3.61 8.73 -13.09
CA LEU A 169 -3.53 8.02 -11.81
C LEU A 169 -2.09 7.65 -11.45
N LEU A 170 -1.31 7.15 -12.41
CA LEU A 170 0.12 6.84 -12.20
C LEU A 170 0.91 8.11 -11.84
N ARG A 171 0.65 9.24 -12.51
CA ARG A 171 1.27 10.53 -12.14
C ARG A 171 0.90 10.95 -10.72
N TRP A 172 -0.36 10.78 -10.29
CA TRP A 172 -0.74 11.09 -8.92
C TRP A 172 -0.01 10.21 -7.90
N ILE A 173 0.10 8.91 -8.16
CA ILE A 173 0.85 8.00 -7.28
C ILE A 173 2.33 8.39 -7.23
N ALA A 174 2.95 8.73 -8.37
CA ALA A 174 4.33 9.19 -8.43
C ALA A 174 4.55 10.46 -7.60
N ILE A 175 3.70 11.48 -7.78
CA ILE A 175 3.78 12.74 -7.02
C ILE A 175 3.53 12.49 -5.54
N GLY A 176 2.55 11.63 -5.20
CA GLY A 176 2.25 11.28 -3.81
C GLY A 176 3.42 10.60 -3.12
N ALA A 177 4.07 9.64 -3.79
CA ALA A 177 5.28 8.98 -3.29
C ALA A 177 6.44 9.96 -3.14
N MET A 178 6.70 10.83 -4.13
CA MET A 178 7.73 11.87 -4.04
C MET A 178 7.48 12.82 -2.88
N GLY A 179 6.25 13.32 -2.73
CA GLY A 179 5.87 14.24 -1.66
C GLY A 179 6.04 13.60 -0.28
N MET A 180 5.60 12.34 -0.12
CA MET A 180 5.75 11.61 1.13
C MET A 180 7.21 11.24 1.42
N ALA A 181 8.03 10.94 0.41
CA ALA A 181 9.47 10.74 0.57
C ALA A 181 10.15 12.02 1.04
N ALA A 182 9.84 13.16 0.40
CA ALA A 182 10.37 14.46 0.79
C ALA A 182 9.98 14.82 2.23
N LEU A 183 8.70 14.67 2.58
CA LEU A 183 8.19 14.86 3.93
C LEU A 183 8.92 13.96 4.94
N GLY A 184 9.09 12.67 4.62
CA GLY A 184 9.81 11.73 5.47
C GLY A 184 11.26 12.13 5.71
N LEU A 185 11.98 12.50 4.67
CA LEU A 185 13.38 12.94 4.76
C LEU A 185 13.50 14.24 5.55
N LEU A 186 12.63 15.22 5.29
CA LEU A 186 12.60 16.47 6.04
C LEU A 186 12.34 16.22 7.54
N GLN A 187 11.38 15.34 7.87
CA GLN A 187 11.10 14.99 9.25
C GLN A 187 12.24 14.20 9.92
N PHE A 188 13.02 13.45 9.14
CA PHE A 188 14.17 12.71 9.66
C PHE A 188 15.35 13.64 9.98
N PHE A 189 15.64 14.63 9.12
CA PHE A 189 16.76 15.55 9.33
C PHE A 189 16.43 16.74 10.23
N PHE A 190 15.18 17.22 10.21
CA PHE A 190 14.75 18.44 10.90
C PHE A 190 13.59 18.19 11.87
N GLY A 191 13.40 16.95 12.31
CA GLY A 191 12.31 16.56 13.21
C GLY A 191 12.54 16.96 14.67
N ASN A 192 11.45 17.02 15.43
CA ASN A 192 11.41 17.25 16.87
C ASN A 192 10.79 16.04 17.61
N SER A 193 11.04 14.81 17.11
CA SER A 193 10.43 13.55 17.56
C SER A 193 8.92 13.40 17.33
N LYS A 194 8.22 14.46 16.87
CA LYS A 194 6.79 14.48 16.60
C LYS A 194 6.47 14.26 15.12
N PHE A 195 5.37 13.58 14.85
CA PHE A 195 4.85 13.43 13.50
C PHE A 195 4.33 14.75 12.97
N LEU A 196 4.72 15.09 11.74
CA LEU A 196 4.40 16.36 11.10
C LEU A 196 4.74 17.57 11.99
N TRP A 197 5.79 17.47 12.81
CA TRP A 197 6.24 18.46 13.80
C TRP A 197 5.26 18.79 14.94
N MET A 198 4.02 18.31 14.87
CA MET A 198 2.93 18.75 15.74
C MET A 198 2.40 17.63 16.64
N TYR A 199 2.31 16.40 16.12
CA TYR A 199 1.63 15.30 16.80
C TYR A 199 2.59 14.34 17.48
N GLU A 200 2.48 14.24 18.81
CA GLU A 200 3.22 13.28 19.60
C GLU A 200 2.41 11.99 19.72
N HIS A 201 2.95 10.88 19.18
CA HIS A 201 2.26 9.61 19.21
C HIS A 201 2.65 8.83 20.49
N PRO A 202 1.69 8.26 21.25
CA PRO A 202 1.95 7.73 22.60
C PRO A 202 3.06 6.67 22.69
N PHE A 203 3.23 5.87 21.63
CA PHE A 203 4.15 4.74 21.62
C PHE A 203 5.22 4.80 20.52
N ARG A 204 5.30 5.89 19.75
CA ARG A 204 6.16 5.97 18.56
C ARG A 204 6.69 7.39 18.39
N THR A 205 7.98 7.53 18.12
CA THR A 205 8.61 8.80 17.72
C THR A 205 9.02 8.76 16.25
N THR A 206 9.45 9.89 15.72
CA THR A 206 9.99 10.02 14.35
C THR A 206 11.50 9.82 14.28
N ASP A 207 12.13 9.48 15.40
CA ASP A 207 13.60 9.45 15.52
C ASP A 207 14.20 8.16 14.98
N GLY A 208 15.45 8.28 14.49
CA GLY A 208 16.30 7.15 14.10
C GLY A 208 15.89 6.42 12.82
N VAL A 209 14.69 6.65 12.27
CA VAL A 209 14.20 6.01 11.04
C VAL A 209 13.23 6.91 10.28
N VAL A 210 13.20 6.81 8.95
CA VAL A 210 12.28 7.60 8.12
C VAL A 210 10.87 7.00 8.13
N LYS A 211 9.86 7.82 8.45
CA LYS A 211 8.44 7.40 8.53
C LYS A 211 7.44 8.28 7.79
N GLY A 212 7.81 9.53 7.47
CA GLY A 212 6.85 10.53 6.99
C GLY A 212 5.69 10.68 7.98
N SER A 213 4.47 10.75 7.47
CA SER A 213 3.26 10.79 8.31
C SER A 213 2.91 9.42 8.92
N PHE A 214 3.50 8.31 8.51
CA PHE A 214 3.02 6.97 8.90
C PHE A 214 3.56 6.56 10.28
N SER A 215 2.68 6.11 11.18
CA SER A 215 3.12 5.64 12.50
C SER A 215 4.03 4.40 12.47
N ASN A 216 4.01 3.65 11.35
CA ASN A 216 4.81 2.44 11.14
C ASN A 216 5.68 2.56 9.88
N GLN A 217 7.00 2.40 10.07
CA GLN A 217 8.01 2.48 9.01
C GLN A 217 7.79 1.47 7.87
N ASN A 218 7.25 0.28 8.17
CA ASN A 218 6.97 -0.74 7.16
C ASN A 218 5.86 -0.29 6.21
N HIS A 219 4.82 0.37 6.72
CA HIS A 219 3.75 0.89 5.87
C HIS A 219 4.25 2.05 5.00
N PHE A 220 5.09 2.93 5.56
CA PHE A 220 5.74 3.99 4.80
C PHE A 220 6.60 3.41 3.66
N ALA A 221 7.43 2.41 3.96
CA ALA A 221 8.26 1.76 2.96
C ALA A 221 7.43 1.13 1.83
N HIS A 222 6.32 0.46 2.17
CA HIS A 222 5.41 -0.10 1.15
C HIS A 222 4.74 1.00 0.32
N PHE A 223 4.33 2.12 0.95
CA PHE A 223 3.78 3.27 0.23
C PHE A 223 4.78 3.85 -0.77
N LEU A 224 6.05 3.99 -0.37
CA LEU A 224 7.12 4.45 -1.26
C LEU A 224 7.38 3.47 -2.41
N ALA A 225 7.35 2.16 -2.13
CA ALA A 225 7.51 1.13 -3.16
C ALA A 225 6.43 1.22 -4.26
N LEU A 226 5.19 1.61 -3.93
CA LEU A 226 4.12 1.84 -4.92
C LEU A 226 4.47 2.95 -5.92
N GLY A 227 5.31 3.91 -5.55
CA GLY A 227 5.73 5.02 -6.40
C GLY A 227 6.81 4.67 -7.42
N ILE A 228 7.59 3.60 -7.21
CA ILE A 228 8.75 3.26 -8.05
C ILE A 228 8.34 3.03 -9.50
N GLY A 229 7.37 2.14 -9.73
CA GLY A 229 6.88 1.83 -11.09
C GLY A 229 6.36 3.06 -11.84
N PRO A 230 5.42 3.83 -11.26
CA PRO A 230 4.93 5.08 -11.84
C PRO A 230 6.04 6.10 -12.15
N LEU A 231 7.04 6.25 -11.27
CA LEU A 231 8.17 7.17 -11.48
C LEU A 231 9.05 6.72 -12.64
N VAL A 232 9.40 5.43 -12.70
CA VAL A 232 10.19 4.86 -13.80
C VAL A 232 9.45 5.01 -15.13
N TRP A 233 8.15 4.68 -15.16
CA TRP A 233 7.31 4.87 -16.35
C TRP A 233 7.29 6.33 -16.82
N TRP A 234 7.05 7.28 -15.90
CA TRP A 234 6.95 8.69 -16.27
C TRP A 234 8.31 9.23 -16.75
N LEU A 235 9.40 8.86 -16.08
CA LEU A 235 10.75 9.23 -16.48
C LEU A 235 11.07 8.72 -17.90
N GLN A 236 10.72 7.48 -18.21
CA GLN A 236 10.93 6.93 -19.54
C GLN A 236 10.14 7.63 -20.63
N ARG A 237 8.88 7.98 -20.36
CA ARG A 237 8.07 8.72 -21.32
C ARG A 237 8.69 10.07 -21.65
N VAL A 238 9.19 10.78 -20.63
CA VAL A 238 9.84 12.09 -20.77
C VAL A 238 11.18 12.00 -21.51
N ILE A 239 11.93 10.91 -21.35
CA ILE A 239 13.22 10.69 -22.05
C ILE A 239 13.00 10.16 -23.47
N GLY A 240 11.95 9.36 -23.69
CA GLY A 240 11.67 8.65 -24.94
C GLY A 240 10.89 9.46 -25.98
N GLU A 241 10.34 10.62 -25.65
CA GLU A 241 9.70 11.51 -26.63
C GLU A 241 10.75 11.99 -27.66
N PRO A 242 10.61 11.67 -28.96
CA PRO A 242 11.49 12.21 -29.98
C PRO A 242 11.29 13.71 -30.03
N ARG A 243 12.28 14.48 -29.57
CA ARG A 243 12.31 15.92 -29.83
C ARG A 243 12.24 16.10 -31.34
N GLY A 244 11.20 16.82 -31.79
CA GLY A 244 10.99 17.15 -33.19
C GLY A 244 12.29 17.59 -33.84
N ARG A 245 12.51 17.12 -35.07
CA ARG A 245 13.63 17.45 -35.96
C ARG A 245 14.03 18.93 -35.84
N HIS A 246 15.01 19.22 -34.99
CA HIS A 246 15.84 20.41 -35.14
C HIS A 246 17.25 19.95 -35.46
N ALA A 247 17.74 20.54 -36.54
CA ALA A 247 18.89 20.13 -37.30
C ALA A 247 20.18 20.12 -36.47
N PHE A 248 20.99 19.11 -36.77
CA PHE A 248 22.45 19.18 -36.92
C PHE A 248 23.27 19.85 -35.82
N GLY A 249 23.99 19.02 -35.06
CA GLY A 249 25.24 19.44 -34.42
C GLY A 249 25.35 19.13 -32.95
N SER A 250 26.46 18.50 -32.59
CA SER A 250 26.99 18.32 -31.24
C SER A 250 26.46 17.14 -30.42
N SER A 251 27.26 16.08 -30.46
CA SER A 251 27.33 15.02 -29.47
C SER A 251 27.61 15.58 -28.08
N ASN A 252 26.55 15.87 -27.33
CA ASN A 252 26.67 16.05 -25.89
C ASN A 252 25.65 15.13 -25.21
N ALA A 253 26.14 14.03 -24.62
CA ALA A 253 25.32 13.13 -23.82
C ALA A 253 24.59 13.86 -22.66
N MET A 254 25.04 15.08 -22.32
CA MET A 254 24.48 15.98 -21.34
C MET A 254 23.16 16.68 -21.78
N SER A 255 22.88 16.81 -23.09
CA SER A 255 21.67 17.50 -23.58
C SER A 255 20.39 16.64 -23.56
N ARG A 256 20.51 15.33 -23.25
CA ARG A 256 19.37 14.41 -23.10
C ARG A 256 18.51 14.70 -21.85
N PHE A 257 19.04 15.46 -20.90
CA PHE A 257 18.32 15.94 -19.71
C PHE A 257 17.46 17.20 -19.95
N GLY A 258 17.32 17.65 -21.21
CA GLY A 258 16.75 18.96 -21.49
C GLY A 258 15.23 19.13 -21.27
N SER A 259 14.48 18.15 -20.76
CA SER A 259 13.10 18.41 -20.32
C SER A 259 13.13 18.88 -18.88
N GLY A 260 12.57 20.07 -18.58
CA GLY A 260 12.61 20.65 -17.24
C GLY A 260 12.11 19.69 -16.14
N VAL A 261 11.28 18.71 -16.48
CA VAL A 261 10.68 17.74 -15.55
C VAL A 261 11.59 16.55 -15.21
N ALA A 262 12.50 16.12 -16.11
CA ALA A 262 13.36 14.95 -15.91
C ALA A 262 14.24 15.00 -14.64
N PRO A 263 14.95 16.11 -14.32
CA PRO A 263 15.75 16.17 -13.09
C PRO A 263 14.90 16.02 -11.83
N TYR A 264 13.67 16.56 -11.81
CA TYR A 264 12.77 16.39 -10.67
C TYR A 264 12.29 14.94 -10.51
N LEU A 265 12.04 14.22 -11.61
CA LEU A 265 11.67 12.80 -11.55
C LEU A 265 12.83 11.93 -11.07
N ILE A 266 14.06 12.23 -11.50
CA ILE A 266 15.26 11.51 -11.04
C ILE A 266 15.54 11.80 -9.57
N GLY A 267 15.47 13.07 -9.16
CA GLY A 267 15.57 13.46 -7.75
C GLY A 267 14.46 12.83 -6.91
N GLY A 268 13.24 12.75 -7.43
CA GLY A 268 12.11 12.08 -6.81
C GLY A 268 12.31 10.59 -6.61
N LEU A 269 12.77 9.87 -7.65
CA LEU A 269 13.07 8.45 -7.59
C LEU A 269 14.21 8.16 -6.59
N LEU A 270 15.25 9.00 -6.58
CA LEU A 270 16.33 8.91 -5.61
C LEU A 270 15.81 9.13 -4.18
N ALA A 271 15.02 10.19 -3.96
CA ALA A 271 14.43 10.49 -2.67
C ALA A 271 13.53 9.35 -2.16
N VAL A 272 12.67 8.80 -3.02
CA VAL A 272 11.81 7.64 -2.71
C VAL A 272 12.65 6.41 -2.32
N THR A 273 13.72 6.13 -3.07
CA THR A 273 14.59 4.98 -2.80
C THR A 273 15.35 5.17 -1.49
N VAL A 274 15.99 6.33 -1.29
CA VAL A 274 16.75 6.65 -0.08
C VAL A 274 15.85 6.66 1.15
N ALA A 275 14.71 7.37 1.10
CA ALA A 275 13.73 7.37 2.18
C ALA A 275 13.23 5.96 2.52
N GLY A 276 12.99 5.14 1.49
CA GLY A 276 12.61 3.74 1.65
C GLY A 276 13.68 2.89 2.34
N LEU A 277 14.96 3.06 1.99
CA LEU A 277 16.07 2.36 2.65
C LEU A 277 16.27 2.81 4.09
N LEU A 278 16.13 4.12 4.35
CA LEU A 278 16.24 4.71 5.69
C LEU A 278 15.03 4.40 6.60
N THR A 279 14.04 3.64 6.12
CA THR A 279 13.04 3.02 7.01
C THR A 279 13.59 1.87 7.83
N PHE A 280 14.72 1.29 7.38
CA PHE A 280 15.28 0.04 7.92
C PHE A 280 14.26 -1.11 8.00
N SER A 281 13.26 -1.10 7.11
CA SER A 281 12.26 -2.14 7.00
C SER A 281 12.73 -3.25 6.07
N ARG A 282 12.88 -4.49 6.56
CA ARG A 282 13.22 -5.64 5.70
C ARG A 282 12.18 -5.89 4.62
N GLY A 283 10.90 -5.86 5.01
CA GLY A 283 9.78 -5.97 4.06
C GLY A 283 9.74 -4.79 3.09
N GLY A 284 10.10 -3.59 3.54
CA GLY A 284 10.28 -2.41 2.72
C GLY A 284 11.35 -2.58 1.64
N VAL A 285 12.56 -2.99 2.03
CA VAL A 285 13.68 -3.25 1.10
C VAL A 285 13.29 -4.33 0.08
N ILE A 286 12.68 -5.43 0.53
CA ILE A 286 12.19 -6.50 -0.37
C ILE A 286 11.16 -5.95 -1.35
N SER A 287 10.23 -5.12 -0.89
CA SER A 287 9.19 -4.52 -1.75
C SER A 287 9.78 -3.57 -2.80
N ILE A 288 10.76 -2.74 -2.41
CA ILE A 288 11.48 -1.83 -3.32
C ILE A 288 12.26 -2.62 -4.37
N LEU A 289 12.98 -3.66 -3.95
CA LEU A 289 13.70 -4.56 -4.86
C LEU A 289 12.74 -5.26 -5.83
N ALA A 290 11.63 -5.80 -5.33
CA ALA A 290 10.62 -6.45 -6.15
C ALA A 290 10.04 -5.48 -7.19
N ALA A 291 9.69 -4.26 -6.78
CA ALA A 291 9.20 -3.22 -7.69
C ALA A 291 10.24 -2.87 -8.76
N ALA A 292 11.51 -2.68 -8.37
CA ALA A 292 12.60 -2.39 -9.30
C ALA A 292 12.84 -3.55 -10.27
N ALA A 293 12.82 -4.80 -9.80
CA ALA A 293 12.99 -6.00 -10.62
C ALA A 293 11.87 -6.16 -11.65
N VAL A 294 10.61 -5.94 -11.24
CA VAL A 294 9.47 -5.95 -12.16
C VAL A 294 9.61 -4.85 -13.21
N CYS A 295 9.99 -3.63 -12.81
CA CYS A 295 10.24 -2.55 -13.77
C CYS A 295 11.30 -2.97 -14.78
N VAL A 296 12.47 -3.42 -14.32
CA VAL A 296 13.57 -3.88 -15.16
C VAL A 296 13.14 -4.98 -16.13
N LEU A 297 12.40 -5.98 -15.66
CA LEU A 297 11.88 -7.07 -16.50
C LEU A 297 10.94 -6.54 -17.60
N LEU A 298 10.06 -5.59 -17.27
CA LEU A 298 9.17 -4.97 -18.24
C LEU A 298 9.94 -4.16 -19.27
N LEU A 299 10.97 -3.41 -18.85
CA LEU A 299 11.84 -2.66 -19.76
C LEU A 299 12.64 -3.58 -20.68
N ALA A 300 13.13 -4.69 -20.15
CA ALA A 300 13.82 -5.74 -20.89
C ALA A 300 12.91 -6.36 -21.97
N ARG A 301 11.68 -6.73 -21.59
CA ARG A 301 10.70 -7.30 -22.52
C ARG A 301 10.27 -6.36 -23.64
N GLN A 302 10.30 -5.05 -23.39
CA GLN A 302 9.96 -4.04 -24.39
C GLN A 302 11.15 -3.64 -25.28
N GLY A 303 12.33 -4.26 -25.12
CA GLY A 303 13.54 -3.89 -25.87
C GLY A 303 14.09 -2.50 -25.51
N LEU A 304 13.55 -1.87 -24.46
CA LEU A 304 13.97 -0.55 -23.96
C LEU A 304 15.15 -0.65 -22.98
N PHE A 305 15.81 -1.81 -22.96
CA PHE A 305 16.91 -2.13 -22.05
C PHE A 305 18.23 -1.53 -22.54
N GLY A 306 18.36 -0.22 -22.38
CA GLY A 306 19.60 0.49 -22.64
C GLY A 306 20.60 0.38 -21.49
N ARG A 307 21.85 0.79 -21.75
CA ARG A 307 22.94 0.94 -20.76
C ARG A 307 22.52 1.73 -19.50
N GLN A 308 21.53 2.63 -19.62
CA GLN A 308 20.99 3.40 -18.49
C GLN A 308 20.14 2.57 -17.52
N ALA A 309 19.40 1.57 -18.01
CA ALA A 309 18.64 0.65 -17.16
C ALA A 309 19.57 -0.26 -16.35
N LEU A 310 20.70 -0.68 -16.93
CA LEU A 310 21.76 -1.42 -16.25
C LEU A 310 22.44 -0.57 -15.15
N ILE A 311 22.73 0.69 -15.43
CA ILE A 311 23.31 1.61 -14.44
C ILE A 311 22.32 1.85 -13.29
N GLY A 312 21.03 2.06 -13.59
CA GLY A 312 20.00 2.23 -12.57
C GLY A 312 19.83 0.99 -11.69
N LEU A 313 19.79 -0.20 -12.31
CA LEU A 313 19.74 -1.47 -11.57
C LEU A 313 20.99 -1.70 -10.72
N GLY A 314 22.17 -1.41 -11.24
CA GLY A 314 23.44 -1.50 -10.52
C GLY A 314 23.49 -0.57 -9.31
N ALA A 315 23.06 0.69 -9.48
CA ALA A 315 22.99 1.68 -8.41
C ALA A 315 21.99 1.27 -7.30
N VAL A 316 20.78 0.82 -7.67
CA VAL A 316 19.79 0.33 -6.69
C VAL A 316 20.31 -0.91 -5.95
N THR A 317 20.92 -1.86 -6.68
CA THR A 317 21.48 -3.07 -6.08
C THR A 317 22.64 -2.74 -5.14
N LEU A 318 23.53 -1.81 -5.51
CA LEU A 318 24.64 -1.35 -4.67
C LEU A 318 24.13 -0.64 -3.40
N LEU A 319 23.14 0.25 -3.54
CA LEU A 319 22.54 0.95 -2.40
C LEU A 319 21.84 -0.01 -1.44
N VAL A 320 21.14 -1.01 -1.98
CA VAL A 320 20.49 -2.04 -1.17
C VAL A 320 21.53 -2.94 -0.49
N ALA A 321 22.58 -3.36 -1.21
CA ALA A 321 23.67 -4.14 -0.65
C ALA A 321 24.37 -3.39 0.49
N ALA A 322 24.68 -2.10 0.30
CA ALA A 322 25.25 -1.24 1.34
C ALA A 322 24.32 -1.09 2.55
N ALA A 323 23.02 -0.90 2.32
CA ALA A 323 22.05 -0.82 3.42
C ALA A 323 21.98 -2.13 4.23
N LEU A 324 22.04 -3.28 3.55
CA LEU A 324 22.01 -4.61 4.16
C LEU A 324 23.31 -4.97 4.87
N THR A 325 24.48 -4.61 4.35
CA THR A 325 25.78 -4.92 4.99
C THR A 325 26.02 -4.10 6.24
N ILE A 326 25.64 -2.82 6.24
CA ILE A 326 25.83 -1.92 7.38
C ILE A 326 24.91 -2.31 8.55
N HIS A 327 23.70 -2.83 8.29
CA HIS A 327 22.68 -3.01 9.34
C HIS A 327 22.20 -4.46 9.54
N GLY A 328 22.41 -5.34 8.55
CA GLY A 328 22.06 -6.76 8.66
C GLY A 328 23.01 -7.51 9.60
N SER A 329 24.30 -7.16 9.61
CA SER A 329 25.35 -7.85 10.36
C SER A 329 25.12 -7.86 11.87
N THR A 330 24.75 -6.73 12.47
CA THR A 330 24.55 -6.60 13.92
C THR A 330 23.33 -7.34 14.44
N ARG A 331 22.24 -7.43 13.66
CA ARG A 331 21.02 -8.15 14.06
C ARG A 331 20.97 -9.62 13.64
N LEU A 332 21.72 -10.00 12.59
CA LEU A 332 21.84 -11.41 12.21
C LEU A 332 22.68 -12.17 13.23
N ALA A 333 23.74 -11.54 13.75
CA ALA A 333 24.57 -12.09 14.82
C ALA A 333 23.75 -12.37 16.09
N THR A 334 22.99 -11.38 16.59
CA THR A 334 22.11 -11.56 17.76
C THR A 334 20.98 -12.57 17.53
N ARG A 335 20.49 -12.69 16.28
CA ARG A 335 19.44 -13.67 15.93
C ARG A 335 19.96 -15.09 15.81
N LEU A 336 21.13 -15.29 15.21
CA LEU A 336 21.79 -16.60 15.17
C LEU A 336 22.10 -17.09 16.58
N GLU A 337 22.58 -16.20 17.45
CA GLU A 337 22.84 -16.50 18.85
C GLU A 337 21.56 -16.89 19.61
N SER A 338 20.45 -16.17 19.38
CA SER A 338 19.14 -16.53 19.97
C SER A 338 18.54 -17.83 19.43
N LEU A 339 18.71 -18.14 18.14
CA LEU A 339 18.17 -19.36 17.52
C LEU A 339 18.98 -20.59 17.89
N LEU A 340 20.30 -20.45 18.05
CA LEU A 340 21.17 -21.50 18.58
C LEU A 340 20.80 -21.84 20.03
N HIS A 341 20.37 -20.85 20.84
CA HIS A 341 19.84 -21.08 22.18
C HIS A 341 18.44 -21.73 22.22
N ILE A 342 17.57 -21.44 21.25
CA ILE A 342 16.22 -22.04 21.18
C ILE A 342 16.28 -23.48 20.65
N ALA A 343 17.20 -23.78 19.73
CA ALA A 343 17.37 -25.13 19.17
C ALA A 343 17.83 -26.18 20.20
N SER A 344 18.33 -25.76 21.37
CA SER A 344 18.69 -26.66 22.48
C SER A 344 17.54 -27.01 23.43
N GLU A 345 16.36 -26.38 23.31
CA GLU A 345 15.19 -26.66 24.16
C GLU A 345 13.97 -27.15 23.33
N ASP A 346 13.77 -28.47 23.29
CA ASP A 346 12.64 -29.13 22.63
C ASP A 346 11.32 -28.99 23.44
N GLN A 347 10.64 -27.84 23.33
CA GLN A 347 9.32 -27.62 23.94
C GLN A 347 8.28 -27.05 22.93
N PRO A 348 6.99 -27.46 23.00
CA PRO A 348 5.92 -27.05 22.08
C PRO A 348 5.50 -25.57 22.18
N PHE A 349 6.10 -24.78 23.08
CA PHE A 349 5.86 -23.34 23.24
C PHE A 349 6.70 -22.44 22.31
N ASN A 350 7.53 -23.03 21.45
CA ASN A 350 8.50 -22.33 20.59
C ASN A 350 7.91 -21.20 19.74
N ARG A 351 6.62 -21.22 19.38
CA ARG A 351 6.00 -20.11 18.63
C ARG A 351 5.91 -18.82 19.44
N ARG A 352 5.63 -18.86 20.76
CA ARG A 352 5.56 -17.64 21.58
C ARG A 352 6.94 -17.01 21.78
N MET A 353 7.98 -17.84 21.92
CA MET A 353 9.36 -17.35 22.00
C MET A 353 9.87 -16.82 20.66
N LEU A 354 9.48 -17.45 19.52
CA LEU A 354 9.72 -16.93 18.18
C LEU A 354 9.07 -15.55 17.95
N TRP A 355 7.87 -15.31 18.48
CA TRP A 355 7.22 -13.99 18.39
C TRP A 355 7.88 -12.93 19.27
N ASN A 356 8.44 -13.31 20.43
CA ASN A 356 9.21 -12.39 21.28
C ASN A 356 10.60 -12.07 20.71
N ALA A 357 11.17 -12.97 19.89
CA ALA A 357 12.46 -12.78 19.22
C ALA A 357 12.38 -12.03 17.87
N LEU A 358 11.17 -11.81 17.32
CA LEU A 358 10.93 -11.14 16.03
C LEU A 358 10.78 -9.62 16.17
#